data_AF-A0A959IVU4-F1
#
_entry.id   AF-A0A959IVU4-F1
#
_cell.length_a   1.000
_cell.length_b   1.000
_cell.length_c   1.000
_cell.angle_alpha   90.00
_cell.angle_beta   90.00
_cell.angle_gamma   90.00
#
_symmetry.space_group_name_H-M   'P 1'
#
loop_
_entity.id
_entity.type
_entity.pdbx_description
1 polymer ?
#
loop_
_entity_poly.entity_id
_entity_poly.type
_entity_poly.pdbx_seq_one_letter_code
_entity_poly.pdbx_strand_id
1 'polypeptide(L)'
;AFAIFIFLLAYRIPRYSRVTRDRMLAVIFFAFVTIFFWAIFEQAPGSLTIFAKDYTNRVLEANAAMTFKIVNSLMTLVPLGIITWVLMLLFRQTFAKYSMSNIFLSLSFVIIWGIACWMLYVEFLEDVAEVPASWFGVLNSLFIITFAPLFSRWWESKYNPNANVKYGIGMMLLGLGMACVAIGARNIPVGAETASVSMVWLILVYLFHTLGELCTSPVSLSYVSKLVPGRMIAFMFGIWYLAVAIGMKLAGVFGEQSEGIAQESGLSYFFWILTGIAVGLGVISILLYPVIKRLMHGVR
;
A
#
# COMPACT_ATOMS: atom_id res chain seq x y z
N ALA A 1 -17.95 -0.86 -19.66
CA ALA A 1 -17.57 -1.91 -18.69
C ALA A 1 -18.09 -1.61 -17.27
N PHE A 2 -17.68 -0.51 -16.63
CA PHE A 2 -18.09 -0.19 -15.24
C PHE A 2 -19.62 -0.05 -15.05
N ALA A 3 -20.33 0.66 -15.92
CA ALA A 3 -21.78 0.78 -15.86
C ALA A 3 -22.52 -0.57 -16.00
N ILE A 4 -22.05 -1.43 -16.90
CA ILE A 4 -22.59 -2.80 -17.10
C ILE A 4 -22.38 -3.64 -15.84
N PHE A 5 -21.24 -3.48 -15.18
CA PHE A 5 -20.93 -4.18 -13.95
C PHE A 5 -21.80 -3.71 -12.77
N ILE A 6 -21.97 -2.39 -12.56
CA ILE A 6 -22.87 -1.85 -11.53
C ILE A 6 -24.31 -2.28 -11.80
N PHE A 7 -24.73 -2.27 -13.07
CA PHE A 7 -26.03 -2.79 -13.48
C PHE A 7 -26.20 -4.27 -13.13
N LEU A 8 -25.20 -5.12 -13.39
CA LEU A 8 -25.24 -6.55 -13.02
C LEU A 8 -25.34 -6.75 -11.50
N LEU A 9 -24.70 -5.92 -10.69
CA LEU A 9 -24.85 -5.95 -9.23
C LEU A 9 -26.26 -5.55 -8.81
N ALA A 10 -26.74 -4.40 -9.29
CA ALA A 10 -28.07 -3.90 -8.97
C ALA A 10 -29.18 -4.85 -9.43
N TYR A 11 -28.98 -5.56 -10.55
CA TYR A 11 -29.95 -6.52 -11.08
C TYR A 11 -29.92 -7.87 -10.35
N ARG A 12 -28.73 -8.36 -9.98
CA ARG A 12 -28.57 -9.74 -9.46
C ARG A 12 -28.72 -9.82 -7.95
N ILE A 13 -28.23 -8.83 -7.19
CA ILE A 13 -28.27 -8.82 -5.72
C ILE A 13 -29.71 -8.90 -5.15
N PRO A 14 -30.72 -8.18 -5.69
CA PRO A 14 -32.08 -8.21 -5.15
C PRO A 14 -32.81 -9.56 -5.30
N ARG A 15 -32.33 -10.44 -6.18
CA ARG A 15 -32.96 -11.73 -6.47
C ARG A 15 -32.65 -12.81 -5.43
N TYR A 16 -31.77 -12.53 -4.47
CA TYR A 16 -31.35 -13.48 -3.46
C TYR A 16 -32.13 -13.35 -2.16
N SER A 17 -32.07 -14.41 -1.34
CA SER A 17 -32.65 -14.40 -0.01
C SER A 17 -32.09 -13.25 0.84
N ARG A 18 -32.92 -12.72 1.74
CA ARG A 18 -32.59 -11.56 2.58
C ARG A 18 -31.22 -11.70 3.25
N VAL A 19 -30.93 -12.86 3.84
CA VAL A 19 -29.65 -13.15 4.51
C VAL A 19 -28.45 -13.08 3.55
N THR A 20 -28.59 -13.66 2.36
CA THR A 20 -27.51 -13.67 1.35
C THR A 20 -27.24 -12.26 0.86
N ARG A 21 -28.30 -11.52 0.54
CA ARG A 21 -28.24 -10.14 0.09
C ARG A 21 -27.55 -9.24 1.11
N ASP A 22 -27.95 -9.35 2.38
CA ASP A 22 -27.39 -8.55 3.46
C ASP A 22 -25.87 -8.82 3.63
N ARG A 23 -25.45 -10.08 3.57
CA ARG A 23 -24.01 -10.44 3.62
C ARG A 23 -23.22 -9.87 2.43
N MET A 24 -23.80 -9.87 1.24
CA MET A 24 -23.19 -9.26 0.06
C MET A 24 -23.08 -7.73 0.18
N LEU A 25 -24.08 -7.07 0.78
CA LEU A 25 -24.01 -5.62 1.06
C LEU A 25 -22.86 -5.28 2.02
N ALA A 26 -22.59 -6.14 3.01
CA ALA A 26 -21.42 -5.98 3.88
C ALA A 26 -20.09 -6.06 3.09
N VAL A 27 -19.97 -6.98 2.13
CA VAL A 27 -18.79 -7.06 1.25
C VAL A 27 -18.64 -5.81 0.39
N ILE A 28 -19.74 -5.30 -0.17
CA ILE A 28 -19.74 -4.07 -0.99
C ILE A 28 -19.30 -2.87 -0.15
N PHE A 29 -19.73 -2.80 1.11
CA PHE A 29 -19.26 -1.77 2.03
C PHE A 29 -17.73 -1.81 2.21
N PHE A 30 -17.15 -2.99 2.47
CA PHE A 30 -15.69 -3.11 2.59
C PHE A 30 -14.98 -2.81 1.27
N ALA A 31 -15.51 -3.26 0.15
CA ALA A 31 -14.98 -2.94 -1.18
C ALA A 31 -14.98 -1.43 -1.44
N PHE A 32 -16.03 -0.72 -1.02
CA PHE A 32 -16.10 0.74 -1.11
C PHE A 32 -14.99 1.43 -0.30
N VAL A 33 -14.76 1.03 0.96
CA VAL A 33 -13.66 1.59 1.76
C VAL A 33 -12.30 1.27 1.12
N THR A 34 -12.14 0.04 0.60
CA THR A 34 -10.92 -0.41 -0.08
C THR A 34 -10.60 0.45 -1.32
N ILE A 35 -11.59 0.95 -2.06
CA ILE A 35 -11.35 1.86 -3.20
C ILE A 35 -10.52 3.07 -2.75
N PHE A 36 -10.97 3.75 -1.69
CA PHE A 36 -10.30 4.94 -1.20
C PHE A 36 -9.00 4.63 -0.46
N PHE A 37 -8.93 3.49 0.22
CA PHE A 37 -7.68 3.01 0.79
C PHE A 37 -6.59 2.95 -0.29
N TRP A 38 -6.84 2.25 -1.40
CA TRP A 38 -5.86 2.15 -2.49
C TRP A 38 -5.68 3.48 -3.23
N ALA A 39 -6.72 4.29 -3.41
CA ALA A 39 -6.59 5.61 -4.04
C ALA A 39 -5.57 6.51 -3.34
N ILE A 40 -5.53 6.44 -2.00
CA ILE A 40 -4.64 7.24 -1.15
C ILE A 40 -3.30 6.52 -0.93
N PHE A 41 -3.31 5.21 -0.71
CA PHE A 41 -2.10 4.41 -0.52
C PHE A 41 -1.19 4.46 -1.76
N GLU A 42 -1.78 4.37 -2.96
CA GLU A 42 -1.06 4.37 -4.24
C GLU A 42 -0.59 5.77 -4.68
N GLN A 43 -0.69 6.77 -3.80
CA GLN A 43 0.08 8.00 -3.98
C GLN A 43 1.59 7.79 -3.79
N ALA A 44 1.99 6.65 -3.18
CA ALA A 44 3.39 6.25 -2.99
C ALA A 44 4.23 6.29 -4.28
N PRO A 45 3.86 5.60 -5.38
CA PRO A 45 4.58 5.72 -6.65
C PRO A 45 4.30 7.02 -7.40
N GLY A 46 3.22 7.75 -7.08
CA GLY A 46 2.80 8.98 -7.74
C GLY A 46 3.29 10.25 -7.04
N SER A 47 2.34 10.99 -6.45
CA SER A 47 2.60 12.30 -5.85
C SER A 47 3.67 12.29 -4.75
N LEU A 48 3.83 11.19 -4.00
CA LEU A 48 4.88 11.08 -2.98
C LEU A 48 6.28 10.88 -3.58
N THR A 49 6.42 10.19 -4.72
CA THR A 49 7.69 10.12 -5.46
C THR A 49 8.07 11.49 -6.00
N ILE A 50 7.10 12.25 -6.52
CA ILE A 50 7.33 13.63 -6.99
C ILE A 50 7.72 14.52 -5.80
N PHE A 51 7.02 14.40 -4.67
CA PHE A 51 7.37 15.08 -3.42
C PHE A 51 8.81 14.77 -2.98
N ALA A 52 9.21 13.50 -3.03
CA ALA A 52 10.56 13.07 -2.71
C ALA A 52 11.59 13.69 -3.66
N LYS A 53 11.31 13.68 -4.97
CA LYS A 53 12.22 14.17 -5.99
C LYS A 53 12.46 15.68 -5.89
N ASP A 54 11.38 16.46 -5.82
CA ASP A 54 11.42 17.91 -6.07
C ASP A 54 11.44 18.73 -4.77
N TYR A 55 10.86 18.21 -3.68
CA TYR A 55 10.64 18.98 -2.45
C TYR A 55 11.42 18.48 -1.22
N THR A 56 12.15 17.37 -1.35
CA THR A 56 12.83 16.73 -0.22
C THR A 56 14.34 16.84 -0.36
N ASN A 57 15.03 17.18 0.73
CA ASN A 57 16.48 17.12 0.80
C ASN A 57 16.93 15.66 0.90
N ARG A 58 17.42 15.11 -0.22
CA ARG A 58 17.86 13.73 -0.36
C ARG A 58 19.39 13.58 -0.36
N VAL A 59 20.12 14.69 -0.24
CA VAL A 59 21.59 14.69 -0.25
C VAL A 59 22.08 14.53 1.18
N LEU A 60 22.90 13.50 1.39
CA LEU A 60 23.46 13.13 2.68
C LEU A 60 24.98 13.26 2.64
N GLU A 61 25.55 13.82 3.71
CA GLU A 61 26.99 14.04 3.87
C GLU A 61 27.55 13.28 5.08
N ALA A 62 28.86 13.04 5.06
CA ALA A 62 29.63 12.48 6.16
C ALA A 62 29.00 11.21 6.80
N ASN A 63 28.75 11.23 8.10
CA ASN A 63 28.21 10.09 8.84
C ASN A 63 26.80 9.69 8.36
N ALA A 64 25.98 10.65 7.91
CA ALA A 64 24.64 10.37 7.39
C ALA A 64 24.72 9.63 6.05
N ALA A 65 25.66 10.03 5.18
CA ALA A 65 25.93 9.32 3.93
C ALA A 65 26.37 7.88 4.19
N MET A 66 27.35 7.68 5.08
CA MET A 66 27.82 6.34 5.44
C MET A 66 26.71 5.47 6.04
N THR A 67 25.89 6.02 6.93
CA THR A 67 24.73 5.31 7.49
C THR A 67 23.77 4.87 6.39
N PHE A 68 23.44 5.77 5.46
CA PHE A 68 22.56 5.45 4.34
C PHE A 68 23.14 4.36 3.44
N LYS A 69 24.41 4.44 3.05
CA LYS A 69 25.05 3.42 2.20
C LYS A 69 25.00 2.03 2.83
N ILE A 70 25.24 1.93 4.14
CA ILE A 70 25.13 0.67 4.88
C ILE A 70 23.68 0.16 4.85
N VAL A 71 22.72 1.02 5.16
CA VAL A 71 21.29 0.65 5.15
C VAL A 71 20.84 0.24 3.76
N ASN A 72 21.19 0.98 2.72
CA ASN A 72 20.87 0.68 1.32
C ASN A 72 21.46 -0.68 0.92
N SER A 73 22.72 -0.94 1.25
CA SER A 73 23.37 -2.24 1.01
C SER A 73 22.61 -3.39 1.67
N LEU A 74 22.23 -3.25 2.95
CA LEU A 74 21.46 -4.27 3.65
C LEU A 74 20.08 -4.48 3.01
N MET A 75 19.39 -3.40 2.66
CA MET A 75 18.07 -3.45 2.04
C MET A 75 18.10 -4.03 0.62
N THR A 76 19.19 -3.89 -0.12
CA THR A 76 19.36 -4.50 -1.45
C THR A 76 19.80 -5.95 -1.34
N LEU A 77 20.82 -6.25 -0.53
CA LEU A 77 21.48 -7.56 -0.53
C LEU A 77 20.72 -8.62 0.28
N VAL A 78 20.06 -8.25 1.39
CA VAL A 78 19.37 -9.23 2.26
C VAL A 78 18.17 -9.86 1.54
N PRO A 79 17.21 -9.09 0.96
CA PRO A 79 16.10 -9.69 0.22
C PRO A 79 16.60 -10.49 -1.00
N LEU A 80 17.60 -9.99 -1.72
CA LEU A 80 18.19 -10.68 -2.86
C LEU A 80 18.83 -12.03 -2.45
N GLY A 81 19.52 -12.07 -1.32
CA GLY A 81 20.06 -13.28 -0.71
C GLY A 81 18.98 -14.29 -0.33
N ILE A 82 17.92 -13.83 0.33
CA ILE A 82 16.77 -14.68 0.71
C ILE A 82 16.11 -15.28 -0.55
N ILE A 83 15.86 -14.46 -1.57
CA ILE A 83 15.23 -14.95 -2.81
C ILE A 83 16.15 -15.94 -3.52
N THR A 84 17.46 -15.67 -3.58
CA THR A 84 18.44 -16.60 -4.17
C THR A 84 18.43 -17.95 -3.45
N TRP A 85 18.37 -17.94 -2.12
CA TRP A 85 18.25 -19.16 -1.32
C TRP A 85 16.96 -19.94 -1.62
N VAL A 86 15.81 -19.26 -1.64
CA VAL A 86 14.51 -19.88 -1.98
C VAL A 86 14.52 -20.45 -3.40
N LEU A 87 15.10 -19.75 -4.37
CA LEU A 87 15.24 -20.23 -5.74
C LEU A 87 16.12 -21.48 -5.83
N MET A 88 17.23 -21.55 -5.08
CA MET A 88 18.04 -22.77 -5.02
C MET A 88 17.25 -23.96 -4.48
N LEU A 89 16.40 -23.76 -3.46
CA LEU A 89 15.51 -24.82 -2.95
C LEU A 89 14.50 -25.26 -4.00
N LEU A 90 13.88 -24.32 -4.71
CA LEU A 90 12.93 -24.61 -5.79
C LEU A 90 13.60 -25.33 -6.95
N PHE A 91 14.78 -24.90 -7.38
CA PHE A 91 15.52 -25.53 -8.48
C PHE A 91 15.85 -26.99 -8.17
N ARG A 92 16.26 -27.31 -6.94
CA ARG A 92 16.49 -28.71 -6.54
C ARG A 92 15.27 -29.62 -6.76
N GLN A 93 14.06 -29.07 -6.68
CA GLN A 93 12.81 -29.83 -6.87
C GLN A 93 12.35 -29.82 -8.34
N THR A 94 12.53 -28.71 -9.05
CA THR A 94 11.94 -28.51 -10.39
C THR A 94 12.87 -28.80 -11.55
N PHE A 95 14.19 -28.88 -11.32
CA PHE A 95 15.18 -28.98 -12.40
C PHE A 95 14.98 -30.19 -13.30
N ALA A 96 14.54 -31.33 -12.74
CA ALA A 96 14.27 -32.54 -13.51
C ALA A 96 13.14 -32.37 -14.54
N LYS A 97 12.17 -31.48 -14.28
CA LYS A 97 10.98 -31.30 -15.13
C LYS A 97 11.05 -30.02 -15.98
N TYR A 98 11.71 -28.98 -15.48
CA TYR A 98 11.74 -27.64 -16.09
C TYR A 98 13.16 -27.05 -16.13
N SER A 99 14.16 -27.85 -16.53
CA SER A 99 15.58 -27.47 -16.55
C SER A 99 15.88 -26.16 -17.28
N MET A 100 15.33 -25.97 -18.49
CA MET A 100 15.57 -24.77 -19.29
C MET A 100 15.06 -23.50 -18.59
N SER A 101 13.84 -23.55 -18.03
CA SER A 101 13.27 -22.41 -17.29
C SER A 101 14.13 -22.04 -16.09
N ASN A 102 14.61 -23.05 -15.34
CA ASN A 102 15.48 -22.83 -14.19
C ASN A 102 16.83 -22.21 -14.58
N ILE A 103 17.42 -22.61 -15.70
CA ILE A 103 18.69 -22.04 -16.19
C ILE A 103 18.50 -20.56 -16.55
N PHE A 104 17.45 -20.23 -17.32
CA PHE A 104 17.17 -18.83 -17.66
C PHE A 104 16.88 -17.97 -16.43
N LEU A 105 16.12 -18.49 -15.47
CA LEU A 105 15.85 -17.77 -14.23
C LEU A 105 17.12 -17.59 -13.38
N SER A 106 17.96 -18.62 -13.29
CA SER A 106 19.25 -18.55 -12.59
C SER A 106 20.18 -17.50 -13.21
N LEU A 107 20.27 -17.45 -14.54
CA LEU A 107 21.09 -16.46 -15.25
C LEU A 107 20.58 -15.04 -14.97
N SER A 108 19.25 -14.84 -14.98
CA SER A 108 18.63 -13.55 -14.66
C SER A 108 19.01 -13.08 -13.25
N PHE A 109 19.03 -13.99 -12.27
CA PHE A 109 19.43 -13.67 -10.90
C PHE A 109 20.92 -13.35 -10.76
N VAL A 110 21.80 -14.03 -11.49
CA VAL A 110 23.24 -13.69 -11.53
C VAL A 110 23.44 -12.28 -12.08
N ILE A 111 22.70 -11.90 -13.13
CA ILE A 111 22.75 -10.54 -13.69
C ILE A 111 22.26 -9.52 -12.65
N ILE A 112 21.16 -9.79 -11.94
CA ILE A 112 20.65 -8.91 -10.88
C ILE A 112 21.68 -8.73 -9.76
N TRP A 113 22.36 -9.79 -9.33
CA TRP A 113 23.47 -9.71 -8.38
C TRP A 113 24.62 -8.84 -8.90
N GLY A 114 25.02 -9.02 -10.16
CA GLY A 114 26.05 -8.20 -10.79
C GLY A 114 25.68 -6.72 -10.79
N ILE A 115 24.44 -6.38 -11.18
CA ILE A 115 23.93 -5.00 -11.18
C ILE A 115 23.89 -4.44 -9.76
N ALA A 116 23.39 -5.21 -8.78
CA ALA A 116 23.29 -4.76 -7.39
C ALA A 116 24.68 -4.49 -6.79
N CYS A 117 25.63 -5.40 -6.96
CA CYS A 117 27.00 -5.21 -6.49
C CYS A 117 27.69 -4.04 -7.19
N TRP A 118 27.48 -3.87 -8.50
CA TRP A 118 28.01 -2.73 -9.25
C TRP A 118 27.42 -1.40 -8.79
N MET A 119 26.10 -1.33 -8.61
CA MET A 119 25.39 -0.16 -8.10
C MET A 119 25.93 0.25 -6.73
N LEU A 120 26.05 -0.70 -5.80
CA LEU A 120 26.61 -0.42 -4.47
C LEU A 120 28.09 -0.03 -4.56
N TYR A 121 28.89 -0.70 -5.39
CA TYR A 121 30.29 -0.32 -5.56
C TYR A 121 30.44 1.14 -5.99
N VAL A 122 29.67 1.58 -6.99
CA VAL A 122 29.65 2.97 -7.44
C VAL A 122 29.20 3.91 -6.30
N GLU A 123 28.15 3.56 -5.57
CA GLU A 123 27.65 4.36 -4.44
C GLU A 123 28.69 4.54 -3.32
N PHE A 124 29.54 3.55 -3.07
CA PHE A 124 30.61 3.65 -2.07
C PHE A 124 31.83 4.48 -2.54
N LEU A 125 31.98 4.73 -3.84
CA LEU A 125 33.06 5.59 -4.36
C LEU A 125 32.77 7.09 -4.21
N GLU A 126 31.50 7.49 -4.20
CA GLU A 126 31.10 8.89 -4.07
C GLU A 126 31.25 9.39 -2.63
N ASP A 127 31.74 10.60 -2.38
CA ASP A 127 31.84 11.14 -1.00
C ASP A 127 30.48 11.54 -0.41
N VAL A 128 29.52 11.86 -1.28
CA VAL A 128 28.16 12.29 -0.97
C VAL A 128 27.18 11.23 -1.44
N ALA A 129 26.14 10.95 -0.66
CA ALA A 129 25.09 10.01 -1.06
C ALA A 129 23.78 10.75 -1.34
N GLU A 130 23.23 10.59 -2.54
CA GLU A 130 21.88 11.07 -2.86
C GLU A 130 20.90 9.89 -2.82
N VAL A 131 19.91 9.96 -1.93
CA VAL A 131 18.86 8.93 -1.80
C VAL A 131 17.92 9.01 -3.00
N PRO A 132 17.76 8.00 -3.88
CA PRO A 132 16.84 8.10 -5.01
C PRO A 132 15.38 8.28 -4.58
N ALA A 133 14.57 9.04 -5.32
CA ALA A 133 13.16 9.25 -4.97
C ALA A 133 12.35 7.93 -4.91
N SER A 134 12.65 6.98 -5.81
CA SER A 134 12.03 5.65 -5.82
C SER A 134 12.47 4.75 -4.65
N TRP A 135 13.57 5.08 -3.97
CA TRP A 135 14.11 4.31 -2.86
C TRP A 135 13.13 4.23 -1.69
N PHE A 136 12.35 5.29 -1.45
CA PHE A 136 11.34 5.31 -0.40
C PHE A 136 10.27 4.22 -0.57
N GLY A 137 10.02 3.76 -1.80
CA GLY A 137 9.12 2.64 -2.06
C GLY A 137 9.57 1.33 -1.40
N VAL A 138 10.88 1.13 -1.19
CA VAL A 138 11.42 -0.06 -0.52
C VAL A 138 11.04 -0.10 0.97
N LEU A 139 10.76 1.06 1.58
CA LEU A 139 10.34 1.15 2.98
C LEU A 139 9.03 0.39 3.24
N ASN A 140 8.11 0.32 2.27
CA ASN A 140 6.88 -0.45 2.43
C ASN A 140 7.19 -1.93 2.68
N SER A 141 7.98 -2.56 1.82
CA SER A 141 8.41 -3.96 1.99
C SER A 141 9.16 -4.18 3.30
N LEU A 142 10.05 -3.27 3.69
CA LEU A 142 10.80 -3.34 4.94
C LEU A 142 9.86 -3.33 6.15
N PHE A 143 8.91 -2.40 6.19
CA PHE A 143 7.95 -2.28 7.28
C PHE A 143 6.97 -3.46 7.32
N ILE A 144 6.56 -4.03 6.17
CA ILE A 144 5.77 -5.26 6.14
C ILE A 144 6.55 -6.38 6.83
N ILE A 145 7.80 -6.64 6.42
CA ILE A 145 8.62 -7.73 6.99
C ILE A 145 8.82 -7.52 8.51
N THR A 146 9.04 -6.28 8.92
CA THR A 146 9.32 -5.91 10.32
C THR A 146 8.07 -6.03 11.21
N PHE A 147 6.92 -5.54 10.74
CA PHE A 147 5.72 -5.40 11.57
C PHE A 147 4.65 -6.47 11.34
N ALA A 148 4.65 -7.20 10.21
CA ALA A 148 3.66 -8.25 9.95
C ALA A 148 3.58 -9.32 11.07
N PRO A 149 4.70 -9.81 11.65
CA PRO A 149 4.64 -10.77 12.76
C PRO A 149 3.93 -10.19 14.00
N LEU A 150 4.13 -8.91 14.30
CA LEU A 150 3.50 -8.23 15.43
C LEU A 150 1.98 -8.11 15.22
N PHE A 151 1.56 -7.74 14.00
CA PHE A 151 0.13 -7.66 13.64
C PHE A 151 -0.54 -9.03 13.64
N SER A 152 0.13 -10.09 13.15
CA SER A 152 -0.40 -11.46 13.22
C SER A 152 -0.66 -11.89 14.66
N ARG A 153 0.32 -11.66 15.56
CA ARG A 153 0.17 -11.98 16.99
C ARG A 153 -0.95 -11.19 17.64
N TRP A 154 -1.14 -9.93 17.24
CA TRP A 154 -2.26 -9.13 17.74
C TRP A 154 -3.61 -9.70 17.26
N TRP A 155 -3.72 -10.16 16.01
CA TRP A 155 -4.94 -10.76 15.45
C TRP A 155 -5.30 -12.13 16.04
N GLU A 156 -4.32 -12.87 16.53
CA GLU A 156 -4.51 -14.12 17.24
C GLU A 156 -4.85 -13.92 18.72
N SER A 157 -4.63 -12.71 19.26
CA SER A 157 -4.88 -12.40 20.67
C SER A 157 -6.37 -12.19 21.00
N LYS A 158 -6.68 -12.15 22.29
CA LYS A 158 -8.01 -11.77 22.82
C LYS A 158 -8.45 -10.35 22.39
N TYR A 159 -7.51 -9.48 22.02
CA TYR A 159 -7.76 -8.09 21.64
C TYR A 159 -7.93 -7.89 20.13
N ASN A 160 -8.19 -8.97 19.37
CA ASN A 160 -8.45 -8.90 17.94
C ASN A 160 -9.68 -8.03 17.62
N PRO A 161 -9.51 -6.87 16.97
CA PRO A 161 -10.63 -6.01 16.61
C PRO A 161 -11.51 -6.65 15.53
N ASN A 162 -12.78 -6.26 15.46
CA ASN A 162 -13.66 -6.68 14.38
C ASN A 162 -13.26 -6.02 13.04
N ALA A 163 -13.77 -6.54 11.92
CA ALA A 163 -13.44 -6.08 10.57
C ALA A 163 -13.58 -4.56 10.38
N ASN A 164 -14.73 -4.00 10.77
CA ASN A 164 -15.00 -2.56 10.68
C ASN A 164 -13.95 -1.72 11.42
N VAL A 165 -13.58 -2.17 12.62
CA VAL A 165 -12.56 -1.48 13.43
C VAL A 165 -11.18 -1.64 12.82
N LYS A 166 -10.82 -2.81 12.26
CA LYS A 166 -9.54 -2.97 11.53
C LYS A 166 -9.48 -2.04 10.31
N TYR A 167 -10.56 -1.93 9.55
CA TYR A 167 -10.67 -0.95 8.47
C TYR A 167 -10.57 0.48 8.96
N GLY A 168 -11.22 0.80 10.08
CA GLY A 168 -11.13 2.10 10.72
C GLY A 168 -9.71 2.47 11.09
N ILE A 169 -9.03 1.59 11.83
CA ILE A 169 -7.62 1.77 12.22
C ILE A 169 -6.75 1.92 10.97
N GLY A 170 -6.94 1.07 9.96
CA GLY A 170 -6.15 1.14 8.73
C GLY A 170 -6.29 2.46 7.98
N MET A 171 -7.53 2.95 7.84
CA MET A 171 -7.82 4.25 7.22
C MET A 171 -7.32 5.42 8.06
N MET A 172 -7.37 5.33 9.40
CA MET A 172 -6.83 6.36 10.29
C MET A 172 -5.30 6.45 10.20
N LEU A 173 -4.62 5.31 10.14
CA LEU A 173 -3.17 5.25 9.94
C LEU A 173 -2.79 5.83 8.58
N LEU A 174 -3.53 5.48 7.52
CA LEU A 174 -3.34 6.07 6.20
C LEU A 174 -3.49 7.60 6.22
N GLY A 175 -4.54 8.10 6.88
CA GLY A 175 -4.76 9.54 7.05
C GLY A 175 -3.68 10.23 7.87
N LEU A 176 -3.15 9.55 8.90
CA LEU A 176 -2.02 10.03 9.70
C LEU A 176 -0.74 10.12 8.87
N GLY A 177 -0.47 9.14 7.99
CA GLY A 177 0.63 9.20 7.04
C GLY A 177 0.52 10.42 6.12
N MET A 178 -0.66 10.63 5.52
CA MET A 178 -0.94 11.82 4.71
C MET A 178 -0.80 13.12 5.51
N ALA A 179 -1.20 13.13 6.78
CA ALA A 179 -1.08 14.31 7.64
C ALA A 179 0.40 14.63 7.92
N CYS A 180 1.25 13.62 8.10
CA CYS A 180 2.68 13.80 8.27
C CYS A 180 3.31 14.55 7.08
N VAL A 181 3.05 14.11 5.84
CA VAL A 181 3.57 14.83 4.66
C VAL A 181 2.90 16.19 4.47
N ALA A 182 1.62 16.33 4.80
CA ALA A 182 0.94 17.63 4.78
C ALA A 182 1.62 18.65 5.71
N ILE A 183 2.01 18.23 6.91
CA ILE A 183 2.76 19.05 7.87
C ILE A 183 4.17 19.33 7.35
N GLY A 184 4.85 18.34 6.77
CA GLY A 184 6.16 18.54 6.15
C GLY A 184 6.14 19.55 4.99
N ALA A 185 5.05 19.56 4.23
CA ALA A 185 4.83 20.45 3.08
C ALA A 185 4.36 21.86 3.46
N ARG A 186 4.05 22.15 4.74
CA ARG A 186 3.38 23.40 5.16
C ARG A 186 4.14 24.69 4.81
N ASN A 187 5.47 24.60 4.74
CA ASN A 187 6.36 25.73 4.50
C ASN A 187 6.75 25.86 3.02
N ILE A 188 6.23 24.99 2.15
CA ILE A 188 6.45 25.08 0.70
C ILE A 188 5.56 26.19 0.15
N PRO A 189 6.13 27.28 -0.40
CA PRO A 189 5.32 28.33 -1.01
C PRO A 189 4.46 27.79 -2.15
N VAL A 190 3.30 28.40 -2.34
CA VAL A 190 2.42 28.07 -3.48
C VAL A 190 3.16 28.35 -4.79
N GLY A 191 3.17 27.37 -5.70
CA GLY A 191 3.89 27.45 -6.97
C GLY A 191 5.42 27.27 -6.89
N ALA A 192 5.97 26.88 -5.73
CA ALA A 192 7.38 26.52 -5.65
C ALA A 192 7.67 25.24 -6.45
N GLU A 193 8.70 25.26 -7.30
CA GLU A 193 9.13 24.07 -8.05
C GLU A 193 10.02 23.15 -7.22
N THR A 194 10.73 23.70 -6.22
CA THR A 194 11.62 22.92 -5.35
C THR A 194 11.56 23.38 -3.90
N ALA A 195 11.85 22.46 -2.97
CA ALA A 195 11.99 22.76 -1.55
C ALA A 195 13.00 21.81 -0.87
N SER A 196 13.37 22.14 0.36
CA SER A 196 14.29 21.35 1.19
C SER A 196 13.59 20.82 2.44
N VAL A 197 12.67 19.88 2.24
CA VAL A 197 11.94 19.21 3.32
C VAL A 197 12.71 17.98 3.81
N SER A 198 12.60 17.66 5.11
CA SER A 198 13.23 16.48 5.69
C SER A 198 12.63 15.16 5.17
N MET A 199 13.48 14.19 4.88
CA MET A 199 13.08 12.82 4.50
C MET A 199 12.25 12.10 5.57
N VAL A 200 12.34 12.51 6.84
CA VAL A 200 11.57 11.90 7.95
C VAL A 200 10.08 11.88 7.66
N TRP A 201 9.54 12.90 6.99
CA TRP A 201 8.12 12.95 6.67
C TRP A 201 7.69 11.82 5.73
N LEU A 202 8.51 11.50 4.72
CA LEU A 202 8.27 10.37 3.83
C LEU A 202 8.41 9.05 4.58
N ILE A 203 9.44 8.89 5.42
CA ILE A 203 9.62 7.68 6.24
C ILE A 203 8.38 7.42 7.09
N LEU A 204 7.82 8.46 7.72
CA LEU A 204 6.58 8.38 8.50
C LEU A 204 5.36 8.02 7.64
N VAL A 205 5.23 8.61 6.44
CA VAL A 205 4.14 8.28 5.51
C VAL A 205 4.18 6.79 5.16
N TYR A 206 5.33 6.29 4.70
CA TYR A 206 5.49 4.88 4.36
C TYR A 206 5.27 3.96 5.55
N LEU A 207 5.71 4.37 6.75
CA LEU A 207 5.44 3.63 7.99
C LEU A 207 3.94 3.50 8.22
N PHE A 208 3.22 4.62 8.34
CA PHE A 208 1.81 4.59 8.69
C PHE A 208 0.93 3.98 7.58
N HIS A 209 1.26 4.22 6.32
CA HIS A 209 0.60 3.54 5.19
C HIS A 209 0.72 2.02 5.30
N THR A 210 1.94 1.53 5.57
CA THR A 210 2.19 0.10 5.70
C THR A 210 1.49 -0.50 6.92
N LEU A 211 1.52 0.17 8.07
CA LEU A 211 0.76 -0.25 9.24
C LEU A 211 -0.75 -0.28 8.95
N GLY A 212 -1.24 0.66 8.14
CA GLY A 212 -2.62 0.68 7.66
C GLY A 212 -2.95 -0.51 6.76
N GLU A 213 -2.06 -0.85 5.84
CA GLU A 213 -2.19 -2.03 4.96
C GLU A 213 -2.25 -3.34 5.75
N LEU A 214 -1.42 -3.49 6.78
CA LEU A 214 -1.44 -4.66 7.66
C LEU A 214 -2.76 -4.80 8.44
N CYS A 215 -3.54 -3.72 8.57
CA CYS A 215 -4.89 -3.75 9.13
C CYS A 215 -5.96 -4.17 8.12
N THR A 216 -5.89 -3.65 6.89
CA THR A 216 -6.96 -3.80 5.88
C THR A 216 -6.77 -5.03 4.99
N SER A 217 -5.55 -5.32 4.54
CA SER A 217 -5.24 -6.29 3.49
C SER A 217 -5.58 -7.74 3.85
N PRO A 218 -5.23 -8.27 5.05
CA PRO A 218 -5.61 -9.65 5.42
C PRO A 218 -7.12 -9.83 5.62
N VAL A 219 -7.80 -8.77 6.07
CA VAL A 219 -9.23 -8.76 6.42
C VAL A 219 -10.08 -8.75 5.15
N SER A 220 -9.71 -7.86 4.22
CA SER A 220 -10.29 -7.67 2.90
C SER A 220 -10.72 -8.98 2.22
N LEU A 221 -9.76 -9.87 1.97
CA LEU A 221 -9.98 -11.09 1.19
C LEU A 221 -10.69 -12.17 2.01
N SER A 222 -10.45 -12.22 3.33
CA SER A 222 -11.09 -13.20 4.22
C SER A 222 -12.61 -13.03 4.25
N TYR A 223 -13.10 -11.78 4.31
CA TYR A 223 -14.53 -11.50 4.39
C TYR A 223 -15.27 -11.73 3.07
N VAL A 224 -14.62 -11.53 1.92
CA VAL A 224 -15.18 -11.94 0.62
C VAL A 224 -15.47 -13.44 0.64
N SER A 225 -14.51 -14.27 1.05
CA SER A 225 -14.69 -15.73 1.08
C SER A 225 -15.71 -16.19 2.13
N LYS A 226 -15.80 -15.52 3.29
CA LYS A 226 -16.69 -15.93 4.39
C LYS A 226 -18.15 -15.49 4.22
N LEU A 227 -18.39 -14.32 3.64
CA LEU A 227 -19.73 -13.73 3.54
C LEU A 227 -20.47 -14.15 2.26
N VAL A 228 -19.73 -14.60 1.25
CA VAL A 228 -20.27 -14.90 -0.08
C VAL A 228 -20.60 -16.39 -0.21
N PRO A 229 -21.76 -16.75 -0.79
CA PRO A 229 -22.08 -18.15 -1.08
C PRO A 229 -21.07 -18.77 -2.04
N GLY A 230 -20.69 -20.03 -1.83
CA GLY A 230 -19.69 -20.76 -2.64
C GLY A 230 -19.85 -20.58 -4.16
N ARG A 231 -21.09 -20.69 -4.66
CA ARG A 231 -21.44 -20.53 -6.09
C ARG A 231 -21.19 -19.13 -6.68
N MET A 232 -20.87 -18.12 -5.86
CA MET A 232 -20.66 -16.72 -6.25
C MET A 232 -19.29 -16.17 -5.85
N ILE A 233 -18.43 -16.99 -5.21
CA ILE A 233 -17.12 -16.54 -4.73
C ILE A 233 -16.30 -15.93 -5.87
N ALA A 234 -16.23 -16.58 -7.03
CA ALA A 234 -15.51 -16.06 -8.20
C ALA A 234 -16.06 -14.70 -8.68
N PHE A 235 -17.39 -14.55 -8.72
CA PHE A 235 -18.02 -13.28 -9.12
C PHE A 235 -17.72 -12.16 -8.11
N MET A 236 -17.77 -12.45 -6.81
CA MET A 236 -17.46 -11.47 -5.76
C MET A 236 -15.97 -11.10 -5.70
N PHE A 237 -15.07 -12.04 -5.98
CA PHE A 237 -13.66 -11.71 -6.19
C PHE A 237 -13.45 -10.83 -7.42
N GLY A 238 -14.19 -11.05 -8.51
CA GLY A 238 -14.20 -10.14 -9.66
C GLY A 238 -14.61 -8.72 -9.26
N ILE A 239 -15.62 -8.59 -8.38
CA ILE A 239 -16.01 -7.27 -7.84
C ILE A 239 -14.92 -6.67 -6.97
N TRP A 240 -14.32 -7.49 -6.12
CA TRP A 240 -13.25 -7.06 -5.24
C TRP A 240 -12.10 -6.46 -6.03
N TYR A 241 -11.61 -7.17 -7.04
CA TYR A 241 -10.52 -6.68 -7.88
C TYR A 241 -10.93 -5.49 -8.75
N LEU A 242 -12.20 -5.39 -9.15
CA LEU A 242 -12.66 -4.16 -9.81
C LEU A 242 -12.62 -2.97 -8.85
N ALA A 243 -13.01 -3.14 -7.58
CA ALA A 243 -12.89 -2.09 -6.57
C ALA A 243 -11.42 -1.66 -6.39
N VAL A 244 -10.49 -2.61 -6.33
CA VAL A 244 -9.04 -2.30 -6.33
C VAL A 244 -8.65 -1.52 -7.58
N ALA A 245 -9.05 -1.96 -8.78
CA ALA A 245 -8.75 -1.26 -10.03
C ALA A 245 -9.33 0.17 -10.09
N ILE A 246 -10.52 0.39 -9.51
CA ILE A 246 -11.10 1.73 -9.37
C ILE A 246 -10.25 2.58 -8.41
N GLY A 247 -9.80 2.00 -7.29
CA GLY A 247 -8.87 2.66 -6.38
C GLY A 247 -7.59 3.10 -7.08
N MET A 248 -6.98 2.22 -7.87
CA MET A 248 -5.78 2.55 -8.67
C MET A 248 -6.04 3.66 -9.69
N LYS A 249 -7.19 3.61 -10.37
CA LYS A 249 -7.59 4.70 -11.29
C LYS A 249 -7.77 6.03 -10.55
N LEU A 250 -8.42 6.02 -9.38
CA LEU A 250 -8.59 7.21 -8.56
C LEU A 250 -7.27 7.74 -8.03
N ALA A 251 -6.31 6.87 -7.71
CA ALA A 251 -4.97 7.30 -7.34
C ALA A 251 -4.30 8.09 -8.48
N GLY A 252 -4.42 7.60 -9.71
CA GLY A 252 -3.95 8.32 -10.89
C GLY A 252 -4.60 9.69 -11.07
N VAL A 253 -5.93 9.76 -10.91
CA VAL A 253 -6.68 11.03 -10.99
C VAL A 253 -6.26 12.00 -9.88
N PHE A 254 -6.10 11.54 -8.64
CA PHE A 254 -5.61 12.37 -7.54
C PHE A 254 -4.17 12.84 -7.78
N GLY A 255 -3.31 11.99 -8.33
CA GLY A 255 -1.95 12.34 -8.71
C GLY A 255 -1.91 13.41 -9.80
N GLU A 256 -2.73 13.27 -10.85
CA GLU A 256 -2.85 14.26 -11.93
C GLU A 256 -3.36 15.62 -11.42
N GLN A 257 -4.34 15.61 -10.51
CA GLN A 257 -4.87 16.83 -9.91
C GLN A 257 -3.94 17.47 -8.87
N SER A 258 -2.94 16.74 -8.37
CA SER A 258 -2.08 17.22 -7.29
C SER A 258 -1.30 18.48 -7.68
N GLU A 259 -0.87 18.60 -8.93
CA GLU A 259 -0.13 19.75 -9.43
C GLU A 259 -1.01 21.00 -9.52
N GLY A 260 -2.22 20.88 -10.09
CA GLY A 260 -3.17 21.99 -10.14
C GLY A 260 -3.58 22.49 -8.75
N ILE A 261 -3.85 21.56 -7.82
CA ILE A 261 -4.16 21.91 -6.42
C ILE A 261 -2.94 22.55 -5.74
N ALA A 262 -1.72 22.08 -6.03
CA ALA A 262 -0.50 22.65 -5.47
C ALA A 262 -0.23 24.07 -5.96
N GLN A 263 -0.55 24.38 -7.22
CA GLN A 263 -0.41 25.73 -7.79
C GLN A 263 -1.45 26.72 -7.26
N GLU A 264 -2.67 26.28 -6.94
CA GLU A 264 -3.71 27.17 -6.43
C GLU A 264 -3.71 27.32 -4.91
N SER A 265 -3.57 26.22 -4.18
CA SER A 265 -3.80 26.14 -2.72
C SER A 265 -2.60 25.58 -1.95
N GLY A 266 -1.53 25.18 -2.63
CA GLY A 266 -0.33 24.60 -2.04
C GLY A 266 -0.40 23.09 -1.84
N LEU A 267 0.77 22.45 -1.91
CA LEU A 267 0.90 20.99 -1.85
C LEU A 267 0.48 20.41 -0.48
N SER A 268 0.64 21.18 0.60
CA SER A 268 0.13 20.82 1.93
C SER A 268 -1.39 20.62 1.93
N TYR A 269 -2.13 21.48 1.20
CA TYR A 269 -3.58 21.40 1.13
C TYR A 269 -4.06 20.12 0.42
N PHE A 270 -3.38 19.73 -0.67
CA PHE A 270 -3.65 18.46 -1.36
C PHE A 270 -3.56 17.27 -0.39
N PHE A 271 -2.48 17.17 0.40
CA PHE A 271 -2.32 16.08 1.37
C PHE A 271 -3.36 16.15 2.51
N TRP A 272 -3.76 17.34 2.95
CA TRP A 272 -4.84 17.48 3.94
C TRP A 272 -6.21 17.03 3.43
N ILE A 273 -6.51 17.22 2.13
CA ILE A 273 -7.73 16.65 1.52
C ILE A 273 -7.69 15.13 1.65
N LEU A 274 -6.57 14.49 1.29
CA LEU A 274 -6.43 13.04 1.39
C LEU A 274 -6.53 12.55 2.84
N THR A 275 -5.92 13.27 3.80
CA THR A 275 -6.12 13.02 5.24
C THR A 275 -7.58 13.07 5.63
N GLY A 276 -8.32 14.11 5.22
CA GLY A 276 -9.73 14.28 5.53
C GLY A 276 -10.59 13.13 4.99
N ILE A 277 -10.35 12.70 3.75
CA ILE A 277 -11.02 11.54 3.15
C ILE A 277 -10.72 10.26 3.93
N ALA A 278 -9.44 10.01 4.22
CA ALA A 278 -9.00 8.81 4.93
C ALA A 278 -9.60 8.73 6.35
N VAL A 279 -9.46 9.80 7.14
CA VAL A 279 -10.00 9.90 8.50
C VAL A 279 -11.52 9.80 8.48
N GLY A 280 -12.20 10.52 7.59
CA GLY A 280 -13.66 10.48 7.47
C GLY A 280 -14.18 9.08 7.20
N LEU A 281 -13.60 8.37 6.22
CA LEU A 281 -13.97 6.98 5.93
C LEU A 281 -13.59 6.01 7.05
N GLY A 282 -12.48 6.26 7.76
CA GLY A 282 -12.11 5.52 8.96
C GLY A 282 -13.15 5.63 10.07
N VAL A 283 -13.62 6.85 10.36
CA VAL A 283 -14.70 7.11 11.33
C VAL A 283 -15.98 6.42 10.89
N ILE A 284 -16.38 6.61 9.63
CA ILE A 284 -17.59 5.99 9.07
C ILE A 284 -17.53 4.46 9.21
N SER A 285 -16.38 3.85 8.95
CA SER A 285 -16.23 2.39 9.09
C SER A 285 -16.48 1.91 10.51
N ILE A 286 -15.94 2.61 11.50
CA ILE A 286 -16.12 2.29 12.92
C ILE A 286 -17.59 2.53 13.33
N LEU A 287 -18.17 3.66 12.97
CA LEU A 287 -19.55 4.01 13.32
C LEU A 287 -20.58 3.09 12.68
N LEU A 288 -20.31 2.54 11.49
CA LEU A 288 -21.20 1.60 10.82
C LEU A 288 -21.07 0.15 11.33
N TYR A 289 -20.18 -0.13 12.28
CA TYR A 289 -20.06 -1.46 12.90
C TYR A 289 -21.40 -2.11 13.30
N PRO A 290 -22.31 -1.47 14.06
CA PRO A 290 -23.58 -2.10 14.46
C PRO A 290 -24.46 -2.46 13.26
N VAL A 291 -24.40 -1.68 12.17
CA VAL A 291 -25.16 -1.95 10.94
C VAL A 291 -24.55 -3.12 10.19
N ILE A 292 -23.24 -3.07 9.93
CA ILE A 292 -22.52 -4.12 9.19
C ILE A 292 -22.58 -5.45 9.95
N LYS A 293 -22.46 -5.43 11.28
CA LYS A 293 -22.62 -6.62 12.12
C LYS A 293 -23.99 -7.29 11.93
N ARG A 294 -25.07 -6.52 11.81
CA ARG A 294 -26.41 -7.06 11.53
C ARG A 294 -26.46 -7.68 10.13
N LEU A 295 -25.83 -7.04 9.14
CA LEU A 295 -25.76 -7.55 7.77
C LEU A 295 -24.97 -8.85 7.62
N MET A 296 -23.96 -9.08 8.48
CA MET A 296 -23.14 -10.28 8.44
C MET A 296 -23.86 -11.54 8.95
N HIS A 297 -25.00 -11.41 9.63
CA HIS A 297 -25.80 -12.54 10.15
C HIS A 297 -24.94 -13.56 10.93
N GLY A 298 -24.14 -13.06 11.89
CA GLY A 298 -23.36 -13.88 12.83
C GLY A 298 -22.02 -14.43 12.31
N VAL A 299 -21.66 -14.19 11.04
CA VAL A 299 -20.37 -14.61 10.47
C VAL A 299 -19.23 -13.79 11.08
N ARG A 300 -18.14 -14.45 11.51
CA ARG A 300 -16.95 -13.81 12.10
C ARG A 300 -15.69 -14.13 11.30
#